data_AF-A0A1I2P0C8-F1
#
_entry.id   AF-A0A1I2P0C8-F1
#
_cell.length_a   1.000
_cell.length_b   1.000
_cell.length_c   1.000
_cell.angle_alpha   90.00
_cell.angle_beta   90.00
_cell.angle_gamma   90.00
#
_symmetry.space_group_name_H-M   'P 1'
#
loop_
_entity.id
_entity.type
_entity.pdbx_description
1 polymer ?
#
loop_
_entity_poly.entity_id
_entity_poly.type
_entity_poly.pdbx_seq_one_letter_code
_entity_poly.pdbx_strand_id
1 'polypeptide(L)'
;MRLTASILWLILLGFAMLTPGDRFPEVNAFDYQDKFIHLICFFLLAYLWAGVFKKQRLKDWNRLNWAIFILLGFLPGVFFETAQLFIRNRSFDEYDLIVNLLGGILGILAYFKTPSIPSLLH
;
A
#
# COMPACT_ATOMS: atom_id res chain seq x y z
N MET A 1 -3.22 16.33 6.92
CA MET A 1 -2.90 15.13 7.73
C MET A 1 -2.82 13.86 6.88
N ARG A 2 -3.87 13.47 6.13
CA ARG A 2 -3.84 12.23 5.33
C ARG A 2 -2.75 12.18 4.26
N LEU A 3 -2.59 13.25 3.45
CA LEU A 3 -1.51 13.33 2.45
C LEU A 3 -0.12 13.09 3.06
N THR A 4 0.19 13.75 4.18
CA THR A 4 1.46 13.58 4.88
C THR A 4 1.67 12.14 5.33
N ALA A 5 0.64 11.52 5.93
CA ALA A 5 0.71 10.11 6.32
C ALA A 5 0.90 9.16 5.13
N SER A 6 0.21 9.40 4.01
CA SER A 6 0.34 8.60 2.78
C SER A 6 1.75 8.69 2.18
N ILE A 7 2.33 9.90 2.15
CA ILE A 7 3.70 10.12 1.65
C ILE A 7 4.71 9.43 2.58
N LEU A 8 4.60 9.63 3.88
CA LEU A 8 5.50 8.99 4.85
C LEU A 8 5.42 7.46 4.78
N TRP A 9 4.21 6.91 4.66
CA TRP A 9 4.03 5.47 4.51
C TRP A 9 4.63 4.94 3.20
N LEU A 10 4.44 5.65 2.08
CA LEU A 10 5.04 5.27 0.80
C LEU A 10 6.57 5.26 0.86
N ILE A 11 7.18 6.29 1.48
CA ILE A 11 8.63 6.37 1.65
C ILE A 11 9.14 5.24 2.56
N LEU A 12 8.48 5.00 3.69
CA LEU A 12 8.84 3.94 4.62
C LEU A 12 8.72 2.56 3.98
N LEU A 13 7.64 2.31 3.24
CA LEU A 13 7.43 1.05 2.55
C LEU A 13 8.44 0.85 1.41
N GLY A 14 8.74 1.91 0.64
CA GLY A 14 9.80 1.89 -0.36
C GLY A 14 11.16 1.60 0.25
N PHE A 15 11.50 2.22 1.38
CA PHE A 15 12.73 1.93 2.11
C PHE A 15 12.79 0.46 2.55
N ALA A 16 11.71 -0.08 3.10
CA ALA A 16 11.65 -1.48 3.54
C ALA A 16 11.81 -2.47 2.36
N MET A 17 11.06 -2.26 1.28
CA MET A 17 11.06 -3.13 0.09
C MET A 17 12.38 -3.08 -0.68
N LEU A 18 13.03 -1.91 -0.72
CA LEU A 18 14.23 -1.69 -1.52
C LEU A 18 15.54 -1.85 -0.73
N THR A 19 15.46 -2.11 0.57
CA THR A 19 16.64 -2.45 1.38
C THR A 19 17.03 -3.92 1.12
N PRO A 20 18.34 -4.23 0.96
CA PRO A 20 18.83 -5.61 0.83
C PRO A 20 18.28 -6.53 1.93
N GLY A 21 17.84 -7.73 1.56
CA GLY A 21 17.15 -8.65 2.46
C GLY A 21 18.00 -9.14 3.64
N ASP A 22 19.32 -9.20 3.47
CA ASP A 22 20.30 -9.60 4.48
C ASP A 22 20.47 -8.60 5.63
N ARG A 23 19.83 -7.43 5.54
CA ARG A 23 19.83 -6.42 6.62
C ARG A 23 18.69 -6.61 7.62
N PHE A 24 17.72 -7.46 7.33
CA PHE A 24 16.62 -7.76 8.23
C PHE A 24 16.94 -9.04 9.03
N PRO A 25 16.60 -9.08 10.33
CA PRO A 25 16.71 -10.32 11.08
C PRO A 25 15.76 -11.37 10.48
N GLU A 26 16.19 -12.63 10.44
CA GLU A 26 15.31 -13.72 10.08
C GLU A 26 14.24 -13.88 11.16
N VAL A 27 12.99 -13.68 10.79
CA VAL A 27 11.84 -13.84 11.68
C VAL A 27 10.89 -14.84 11.05
N ASN A 28 10.79 -16.02 11.66
CA ASN A 28 9.83 -17.06 11.29
C ASN A 28 8.82 -17.24 12.42
N ALA A 29 7.91 -16.27 12.59
CA ALA A 29 6.87 -16.35 13.60
C ALA A 29 5.74 -17.30 13.19
N PHE A 30 5.43 -17.40 11.90
CA PHE A 30 4.43 -18.32 11.33
C PHE A 30 4.61 -18.49 9.81
N ASP A 31 3.97 -19.53 9.24
CA ASP A 31 3.99 -19.79 7.80
C ASP A 31 3.36 -18.64 7.01
N TYR A 32 3.99 -18.21 5.91
CA TYR A 32 3.53 -17.09 5.07
C TYR A 32 3.49 -15.72 5.77
N GLN A 33 4.21 -15.54 6.88
CA GLN A 33 4.32 -14.25 7.57
C GLN A 33 4.66 -13.08 6.63
N ASP A 34 5.64 -13.30 5.76
CA ASP A 34 6.08 -12.33 4.76
C ASP A 34 4.90 -11.86 3.87
N LYS A 35 4.11 -12.80 3.35
CA LYS A 35 2.91 -12.51 2.55
C LYS A 35 1.89 -11.72 3.35
N PHE A 36 1.66 -12.06 4.60
CA PHE A 36 0.74 -11.32 5.46
C PHE A 36 1.20 -9.86 5.69
N ILE A 37 2.51 -9.65 5.89
CA ILE A 37 3.09 -8.30 6.02
C ILE A 37 2.89 -7.51 4.72
N HIS A 38 3.19 -8.10 3.57
CA HIS A 38 2.95 -7.50 2.25
C HIS A 38 1.47 -7.09 2.09
N LEU A 39 0.53 -7.99 2.41
CA LEU A 39 -0.89 -7.70 2.33
C LEU A 39 -1.29 -6.47 3.15
N ILE A 40 -0.87 -6.41 4.42
CA ILE A 40 -1.19 -5.30 5.33
C ILE A 40 -0.53 -4.00 4.86
N CYS A 41 0.73 -4.05 4.43
CA CYS A 41 1.48 -2.87 4.03
C CYS A 41 0.87 -2.18 2.81
N PHE A 42 0.51 -2.96 1.78
CA PHE A 42 -0.11 -2.43 0.57
C PHE A 42 -1.61 -2.12 0.76
N PHE A 43 -2.30 -2.84 1.65
CA PHE A 43 -3.62 -2.45 2.13
C PHE A 43 -3.62 -1.06 2.75
N LEU A 44 -2.70 -0.82 3.70
CA LEU A 44 -2.62 0.47 4.39
C LEU A 44 -2.21 1.58 3.42
N LEU A 45 -1.28 1.31 2.49
CA LEU A 45 -0.88 2.26 1.46
C LEU A 45 -2.10 2.71 0.62
N ALA A 46 -2.85 1.76 0.06
CA ALA A 46 -4.02 2.07 -0.75
C ALA A 46 -5.11 2.77 0.07
N TYR A 47 -5.37 2.32 1.30
CA TYR A 47 -6.35 2.93 2.19
C TYR A 47 -6.01 4.41 2.50
N LEU A 48 -4.74 4.70 2.79
CA LEU A 48 -4.26 6.06 3.05
C LEU A 48 -4.36 6.95 1.81
N TRP A 49 -3.94 6.45 0.65
CA TRP A 49 -4.00 7.18 -0.63
C TRP A 49 -5.42 7.45 -1.10
N ALA A 50 -6.35 6.51 -0.92
CA ALA A 50 -7.77 6.75 -1.19
C ALA A 50 -8.35 7.87 -0.31
N GLY A 51 -7.79 8.05 0.89
CA GLY A 51 -8.14 9.11 1.83
C GLY A 51 -7.53 10.48 1.56
N VAL A 52 -6.65 10.64 0.58
CA VAL A 52 -6.03 11.94 0.28
C VAL A 52 -7.03 12.92 -0.31
N PHE A 53 -7.95 12.42 -1.12
CA PHE A 53 -9.01 13.21 -1.72
C PHE A 53 -10.09 13.54 -0.69
N LYS A 54 -10.83 14.64 -0.89
CA LYS A 54 -12.01 14.93 -0.09
C LYS A 54 -12.91 13.70 -0.06
N LYS A 55 -13.46 13.36 1.10
CA LYS A 55 -14.29 12.15 1.25
C LYS A 55 -15.53 12.30 0.38
N GLN A 56 -15.47 11.64 -0.77
CA GLN A 56 -16.52 11.56 -1.78
C GLN A 56 -16.88 10.08 -1.96
N ARG A 57 -18.01 9.76 -2.58
CA ARG A 57 -18.30 8.37 -2.94
C ARG A 57 -17.36 7.94 -4.05
N LEU A 58 -17.12 6.64 -4.19
CA LEU A 58 -16.26 6.09 -5.25
C LEU A 58 -16.65 6.62 -6.65
N LYS A 59 -17.95 6.73 -6.90
CA LYS A 59 -18.52 7.22 -8.17
C LYS A 59 -18.23 8.70 -8.47
N ASP A 60 -17.84 9.47 -7.47
CA ASP A 60 -17.60 10.91 -7.59
C ASP A 60 -16.12 11.22 -7.93
N TRP A 61 -15.25 10.20 -7.92
CA TRP A 61 -13.86 10.37 -8.31
C TRP A 61 -13.72 10.70 -9.80
N ASN A 62 -13.07 11.83 -10.08
CA ASN A 62 -12.70 12.20 -11.44
C ASN A 62 -11.45 11.43 -11.93
N ARG A 63 -11.09 11.64 -13.20
CA ARG A 63 -9.91 10.99 -13.81
C ARG A 63 -8.61 11.31 -13.08
N LEU A 64 -8.45 12.52 -12.57
CA LEU A 64 -7.25 12.94 -11.85
C LEU A 64 -7.10 12.20 -10.52
N ASN A 65 -8.19 12.06 -9.76
CA ASN A 65 -8.20 11.30 -8.50
C ASN A 65 -7.78 9.84 -8.75
N TRP A 66 -8.36 9.21 -9.77
CA TRP A 66 -7.99 7.86 -10.18
C TRP A 66 -6.53 7.74 -10.61
N ALA A 67 -6.03 8.67 -11.42
CA ALA A 67 -4.65 8.67 -11.87
C ALA A 67 -3.67 8.78 -10.70
N ILE A 68 -3.92 9.70 -9.76
CA ILE A 68 -3.10 9.88 -8.56
C ILE A 68 -3.16 8.62 -7.68
N PHE A 69 -4.35 8.05 -7.46
CA PHE A 69 -4.50 6.84 -6.67
C PHE A 69 -3.78 5.64 -7.30
N ILE A 70 -3.94 5.43 -8.60
CA ILE A 70 -3.26 4.34 -9.31
C ILE A 70 -1.75 4.52 -9.20
N LEU A 71 -1.25 5.74 -9.44
CA LEU A 71 0.18 6.03 -9.42
C LEU A 71 0.82 5.86 -8.04
N LEU A 72 0.15 6.29 -6.97
CA LEU A 72 0.78 6.41 -5.66
C LEU A 72 0.25 5.43 -4.61
N GLY A 73 -0.96 4.92 -4.81
CA GLY A 73 -1.63 3.97 -3.91
C GLY A 73 -1.64 2.52 -4.40
N PHE A 74 -1.47 2.27 -5.70
CA PHE A 74 -1.61 0.94 -6.30
C PHE A 74 -0.37 0.44 -7.03
N LEU A 75 0.13 1.19 -8.02
CA LEU A 75 1.32 0.85 -8.79
C LEU A 75 2.59 0.63 -7.96
N PRO A 76 2.80 1.24 -6.78
CA PRO A 76 3.96 0.92 -5.96
C PRO A 76 4.09 -0.57 -5.59
N GLY A 77 2.97 -1.31 -5.51
CA GLY A 77 3.00 -2.76 -5.27
C GLY A 77 3.66 -3.56 -6.39
N VAL A 78 3.43 -3.15 -7.63
CA VAL A 78 4.10 -3.74 -8.81
C VAL A 78 5.52 -3.22 -8.93
N PHE A 79 5.69 -1.91 -8.75
CA PHE A 79 6.98 -1.25 -8.93
C PHE A 79 8.02 -1.75 -7.94
N PHE A 80 7.70 -1.81 -6.64
CA PHE A 80 8.67 -2.23 -5.63
C PHE A 80 9.04 -3.70 -5.77
N GLU A 81 8.08 -4.57 -6.08
CA GLU A 81 8.34 -6.00 -6.28
C GLU A 81 9.23 -6.23 -7.50
N THR A 82 8.90 -5.64 -8.65
CA THR A 82 9.75 -5.73 -9.85
C THR A 82 11.12 -5.08 -9.65
N ALA A 83 11.21 -4.01 -8.86
CA ALA A 83 12.48 -3.36 -8.55
C ALA A 83 13.43 -4.25 -7.73
N GLN A 84 12.93 -5.23 -7.00
CA GLN A 84 13.76 -6.18 -6.27
C GLN A 84 14.65 -7.04 -7.18
N LEU A 85 14.30 -7.21 -8.46
CA LEU A 85 15.18 -7.83 -9.47
C LEU A 85 16.54 -7.15 -9.60
N PHE A 86 16.64 -5.87 -9.22
CA PHE A 86 17.86 -5.07 -9.29
C PHE A 86 18.53 -4.86 -7.93
N ILE A 87 18.01 -5.47 -6.86
CA ILE A 87 18.50 -5.29 -5.50
C ILE A 87 19.22 -6.55 -5.03
N ARG A 88 20.44 -6.38 -4.52
CA ARG A 88 21.22 -7.49 -3.98
C ARG A 88 20.50 -8.12 -2.78
N ASN A 89 20.54 -9.45 -2.69
CA ASN A 89 19.92 -10.21 -1.61
C ASN A 89 18.41 -9.96 -1.47
N ARG A 90 17.76 -9.63 -2.59
CA ARG A 90 16.30 -9.66 -2.75
C ARG A 90 15.96 -10.53 -3.94
N SER A 91 14.76 -11.11 -3.92
CA SER A 91 14.24 -11.96 -4.97
C SER A 91 12.82 -11.54 -5.28
N PHE A 92 12.53 -11.32 -6.55
CA PHE A 92 11.16 -11.17 -7.01
C PHE A 92 10.35 -12.43 -6.69
N ASP A 93 9.18 -12.25 -6.11
CA ASP A 93 8.23 -13.33 -5.83
C ASP A 93 6.86 -12.98 -6.44
N GLU A 94 6.38 -13.84 -7.33
CA GLU A 94 5.07 -13.69 -7.98
C GLU A 94 3.92 -13.69 -6.96
N TYR A 95 4.07 -14.43 -5.85
CA TYR A 95 3.08 -14.44 -4.79
C TYR A 95 3.08 -13.12 -4.01
N ASP A 96 4.23 -12.48 -3.79
CA ASP A 96 4.27 -11.14 -3.21
C ASP A 96 3.61 -10.12 -4.12
N LEU A 97 3.87 -10.19 -5.43
CA LEU A 97 3.19 -9.33 -6.40
C LEU A 97 1.66 -9.45 -6.29
N ILE A 98 1.14 -10.69 -6.29
CA ILE A 98 -0.30 -10.95 -6.17
C ILE A 98 -0.83 -10.39 -4.85
N VAL A 99 -0.12 -10.62 -3.74
CA VAL A 99 -0.54 -10.19 -2.42
C VAL A 99 -0.49 -8.66 -2.26
N ASN A 100 0.50 -8.00 -2.86
CA ASN A 100 0.58 -6.54 -2.93
C ASN A 100 -0.64 -5.96 -3.64
N LEU A 101 -1.03 -6.55 -4.79
CA LEU A 101 -2.20 -6.14 -5.57
C LEU A 101 -3.51 -6.38 -4.80
N LEU A 102 -3.64 -7.53 -4.14
CA LEU A 102 -4.78 -7.85 -3.29
C LEU A 102 -4.91 -6.85 -2.13
N GLY A 103 -3.79 -6.51 -1.48
CA GLY A 103 -3.73 -5.47 -0.45
C GLY A 103 -4.26 -4.15 -1.00
N GLY A 104 -3.77 -3.72 -2.17
CA GLY A 104 -4.23 -2.51 -2.85
C GLY A 104 -5.73 -2.47 -3.11
N ILE A 105 -6.31 -3.57 -3.62
CA ILE A 105 -7.75 -3.70 -3.88
C ILE A 105 -8.55 -3.63 -2.57
N LEU A 106 -8.13 -4.39 -1.55
CA LEU A 106 -8.82 -4.42 -0.26
C LEU A 106 -8.75 -3.04 0.43
N GLY A 107 -7.63 -2.34 0.32
CA GLY A 107 -7.42 -1.01 0.93
C GLY A 107 -8.40 0.03 0.39
N ILE A 108 -8.55 0.12 -0.94
CA ILE A 108 -9.51 1.04 -1.55
C ILE A 108 -10.96 0.66 -1.20
N LEU A 109 -11.30 -0.65 -1.25
CA LEU A 109 -12.64 -1.11 -0.89
C LEU A 109 -12.99 -0.79 0.58
N ALA A 110 -12.05 -1.02 1.49
CA ALA A 110 -12.23 -0.71 2.91
C ALA A 110 -12.43 0.80 3.13
N TYR A 111 -11.68 1.66 2.44
CA TYR A 111 -11.83 3.11 2.56
C TYR A 111 -13.25 3.58 2.23
N PHE A 112 -13.84 3.07 1.14
CA PHE A 112 -15.20 3.45 0.72
C PHE A 112 -16.31 2.74 1.49
N LYS A 113 -16.06 1.56 2.06
CA LYS A 113 -17.03 0.87 2.94
C LYS A 113 -17.04 1.42 4.36
N THR A 114 -15.98 2.10 4.80
CA THR A 114 -15.92 2.65 6.17
C THR A 114 -16.83 3.87 6.30
N PRO A 115 -17.95 3.79 7.06
CA PRO A 115 -18.78 4.95 7.34
C PRO A 115 -17.91 6.01 8.03
N SER A 116 -17.92 7.24 7.53
CA SER A 116 -17.34 8.34 8.30
C SER A 116 -18.27 8.57 9.45
N ILE A 117 -17.76 8.45 10.67
CA ILE A 117 -18.34 9.15 11.81
C ILE A 117 -18.44 10.62 11.34
N PRO A 118 -19.64 11.20 11.22
CA PRO A 118 -19.77 12.64 11.04
C PRO A 118 -18.97 13.25 12.18
N SER A 119 -17.99 14.10 11.87
CA SER A 119 -17.27 14.85 12.89
C SER A 119 -18.31 15.58 13.76
N LEU A 120 -18.62 14.99 14.92
CA LEU A 120 -19.59 15.46 15.90
C LEU A 120 -19.05 16.65 16.69
N LEU A 121 -18.17 17.45 16.09
CA LEU A 121 -17.52 18.58 16.70
C LEU A 121 -17.59 19.74 15.70
N HIS A 122 -18.69 20.47 15.84
CA HIS A 122 -18.69 21.92 15.70
C HIS A 122 -17.64 22.54 16.62
#